data_AF-A0A558J6Z5-F1
#
_entry.id   AF-A0A558J6Z5-F1
#
_cell.length_a   1.000
_cell.length_b   1.000
_cell.length_c   1.000
_cell.angle_alpha   90.00
_cell.angle_beta   90.00
_cell.angle_gamma   90.00
#
_symmetry.space_group_name_H-M   'P 1'
#
loop_
_entity.id
_entity.type
_entity.pdbx_description
1 polymer ?
#
loop_
_entity_poly.entity_id
_entity_poly.type
_entity_poly.pdbx_seq_one_letter_code
_entity_poly.pdbx_strand_id
1 'polypeptide(L)'
;MTQQKGGQMQFDDWKRVANPWRVVEAAKSDERARDAAVSRIIDTMLELQLDYRHENPGYQPFSVSALAGEVPGGGGRSGQAMLAALLYHPQGQWHKACGMLLDQQPKRQAAAMLIQAARIRPEKMGHSIWMVTARQMVDRQEVLLRALGLNEGIRHFESVEALQVTGKRARKRLWEWLESPAFVAV
;
A
#
# COMPACT_ATOMS: atom_id res chain seq x y z
N MET A 1 20.15 -26.48 29.60
CA MET A 1 19.32 -26.51 28.38
C MET A 1 17.91 -26.09 28.75
N THR A 2 17.63 -24.79 28.70
CA THR A 2 16.31 -24.23 28.99
C THR A 2 15.49 -24.32 27.71
N GLN A 3 14.51 -25.23 27.68
CA GLN A 3 13.48 -25.22 26.65
C GLN A 3 12.77 -23.87 26.73
N GLN A 4 13.01 -22.99 25.75
CA GLN A 4 12.12 -21.86 25.51
C GLN A 4 10.76 -22.44 25.12
N LYS A 5 9.77 -22.32 26.01
CA LYS A 5 8.36 -22.47 25.65
C LYS A 5 8.13 -21.57 24.44
N GLY A 6 7.85 -22.16 23.29
CA GLY A 6 7.51 -21.43 22.06
C GLY A 6 6.28 -20.58 22.30
N GLY A 7 6.49 -19.32 22.69
CA GLY A 7 5.43 -18.34 22.77
C GLY A 7 4.88 -18.13 21.37
N GLN A 8 3.58 -18.34 21.20
CA GLN A 8 2.90 -18.08 19.93
C GLN A 8 3.14 -16.61 19.55
N MET A 9 3.65 -16.38 18.34
CA MET A 9 4.00 -15.05 17.85
C MET A 9 2.79 -14.11 17.93
N GLN A 10 3.03 -12.87 18.33
CA GLN A 10 2.01 -11.83 18.36
C GLN A 10 1.90 -11.16 17.00
N PHE A 11 0.82 -10.39 16.78
CA PHE A 11 0.60 -9.63 15.55
C PHE A 11 1.82 -8.77 15.15
N ASP A 12 2.42 -8.05 16.10
CA ASP A 12 3.58 -7.19 15.83
C ASP A 12 4.84 -7.99 15.45
N ASP A 13 4.98 -9.21 15.99
CA ASP A 13 6.07 -10.11 15.62
C ASP A 13 5.92 -10.59 14.18
N TRP A 14 4.69 -10.97 13.79
CA TRP A 14 4.35 -11.36 12.42
C TRP A 14 4.56 -10.22 11.41
N LYS A 15 4.27 -8.97 11.79
CA LYS A 15 4.55 -7.79 10.94
C LYS A 15 6.05 -7.60 10.67
N ARG A 16 6.93 -7.97 11.60
CA ARG A 16 8.39 -7.79 11.49
C ARG A 16 9.11 -8.89 10.71
N VAL A 17 8.44 -10.00 10.38
CA VAL A 17 9.05 -11.09 9.59
C VAL A 17 9.52 -10.55 8.24
N ALA A 18 10.79 -10.68 7.88
CA ALA A 18 11.30 -10.09 6.65
C ALA A 18 10.58 -10.61 5.38
N ASN A 19 10.41 -11.93 5.27
CA ASN A 19 9.77 -12.55 4.11
C ASN A 19 8.23 -12.54 4.26
N PRO A 20 7.47 -11.79 3.42
CA PRO A 20 6.01 -11.74 3.51
C PRO A 20 5.35 -13.09 3.22
N TRP A 21 5.93 -13.93 2.36
CA TRP A 21 5.39 -15.25 2.04
C TRP A 21 5.38 -16.19 3.24
N ARG A 22 6.34 -16.06 4.17
CA ARG A 22 6.30 -16.83 5.43
C ARG A 22 5.10 -16.47 6.30
N VAL A 23 4.68 -15.20 6.27
CA VAL A 23 3.51 -14.74 7.02
C VAL A 23 2.22 -15.25 6.37
N VAL A 24 2.15 -15.25 5.04
CA VAL A 24 1.05 -15.85 4.27
C VAL A 24 0.93 -17.35 4.55
N GLU A 25 2.04 -18.10 4.52
CA GLU A 25 1.99 -19.54 4.80
C GLU A 25 1.49 -19.82 6.23
N ALA A 26 1.94 -19.03 7.21
CA ALA A 26 1.45 -19.11 8.58
C ALA A 26 -0.03 -18.68 8.72
N ALA A 27 -0.51 -17.76 7.89
CA ALA A 27 -1.89 -17.28 7.92
C ALA A 27 -2.94 -18.38 7.69
N LYS A 28 -2.55 -19.51 7.08
CA LYS A 28 -3.44 -20.66 6.88
C LYS A 28 -3.91 -21.27 8.21
N SER A 29 -3.05 -21.26 9.24
CA SER A 29 -3.31 -21.92 10.52
C SER A 29 -3.22 -20.99 11.74
N ASP A 30 -2.74 -19.75 11.58
CA ASP A 30 -2.64 -18.74 12.65
C ASP A 30 -3.41 -17.46 12.26
N GLU A 31 -4.48 -17.16 12.99
CA GLU A 31 -5.30 -15.95 12.79
C GLU A 31 -4.48 -14.66 12.95
N ARG A 32 -3.50 -14.62 13.85
CA ARG A 32 -2.66 -13.42 14.04
C ARG A 32 -1.71 -13.20 12.89
N ALA A 33 -1.19 -14.30 12.31
CA ALA A 33 -0.40 -14.23 11.09
C ALA A 33 -1.26 -13.74 9.92
N ARG A 34 -2.53 -14.15 9.88
CA ARG A 34 -3.51 -13.71 8.87
C ARG A 34 -3.81 -12.22 8.97
N ASP A 35 -4.06 -11.71 10.16
CA ASP A 35 -4.26 -10.28 10.38
C ASP A 35 -3.01 -9.46 9.99
N ALA A 36 -1.81 -9.96 10.32
CA ALA A 36 -0.56 -9.35 9.92
C ALA A 36 -0.36 -9.38 8.40
N ALA A 37 -0.69 -10.50 7.74
CA ALA A 37 -0.65 -10.63 6.28
C ALA A 37 -1.60 -9.64 5.61
N VAL A 38 -2.85 -9.50 6.07
CA VAL A 38 -3.79 -8.48 5.56
C VAL A 38 -3.21 -7.09 5.72
N SER A 39 -2.65 -6.74 6.89
CA SER A 39 -2.01 -5.43 7.07
C SER A 39 -0.89 -5.20 6.06
N ARG A 40 -0.01 -6.18 5.84
CA ARG A 40 1.13 -6.04 4.93
C ARG A 40 0.70 -5.95 3.47
N ILE A 41 -0.31 -6.71 3.08
CA ILE A 41 -0.89 -6.63 1.74
C ILE A 41 -1.43 -5.23 1.49
N ILE A 42 -2.16 -4.66 2.45
CA ILE A 42 -2.71 -3.31 2.34
C ILE A 42 -1.59 -2.26 2.30
N ASP A 43 -0.56 -2.40 3.14
CA ASP A 43 0.59 -1.51 3.16
C ASP A 43 1.31 -1.54 1.78
N THR A 44 1.53 -2.71 1.19
CA THR A 44 2.12 -2.85 -0.15
C THR A 44 1.19 -2.38 -1.27
N MET A 45 -0.13 -2.57 -1.17
CA MET A 45 -1.09 -2.01 -2.14
C MET A 45 -1.10 -0.48 -2.09
N LEU A 46 -0.98 0.11 -0.90
CA LEU A 46 -0.84 1.56 -0.74
C LEU A 46 0.48 2.06 -1.33
N GLU A 47 1.58 1.36 -1.05
CA GLU A 47 2.88 1.63 -1.65
C GLU A 47 2.76 1.63 -3.17
N LEU A 48 2.19 0.58 -3.78
CA LEU A 48 1.95 0.55 -5.23
C LEU A 48 1.15 1.77 -5.71
N GLN A 49 0.04 2.13 -5.07
CA GLN A 49 -0.79 3.25 -5.53
C GLN A 49 -0.16 4.63 -5.31
N LEU A 50 0.64 4.80 -4.26
CA LEU A 50 1.27 6.08 -3.91
C LEU A 50 2.62 6.26 -4.61
N ASP A 51 3.37 5.18 -4.83
CA ASP A 51 4.71 5.19 -5.43
C ASP A 51 4.67 5.25 -6.97
N TYR A 52 3.63 4.66 -7.61
CA TYR A 52 3.34 4.90 -9.03
C TYR A 52 3.02 6.37 -9.38
N ARG A 53 2.99 7.27 -8.39
CA ARG A 53 2.78 8.71 -8.57
C ARG A 53 3.99 9.57 -8.24
N HIS A 54 5.04 8.98 -7.67
CA HIS A 54 6.38 9.55 -7.82
C HIS A 54 6.83 9.42 -9.30
N GLU A 55 6.26 8.46 -10.04
CA GLU A 55 6.27 8.39 -11.51
C GLU A 55 5.19 9.25 -12.18
N ASN A 56 4.91 10.45 -11.67
CA ASN A 56 4.25 11.44 -12.51
C ASN A 56 5.23 11.76 -13.67
N PRO A 57 4.87 11.59 -14.96
CA PRO A 57 5.71 12.02 -16.07
C PRO A 57 5.91 13.54 -15.99
N GLY A 58 6.96 13.97 -15.28
CA GLY A 58 7.23 15.38 -15.00
C GLY A 58 7.69 15.74 -13.58
N TYR A 59 7.78 14.82 -12.62
CA TYR A 59 8.33 15.14 -11.29
C TYR A 59 9.68 14.44 -11.04
N GLN A 60 10.77 15.15 -11.34
CA GLN A 60 12.10 14.80 -10.86
C GLN A 60 12.54 15.79 -9.78
N PRO A 61 13.10 15.34 -8.65
CA PRO A 61 13.62 16.23 -7.60
C PRO A 61 14.99 16.83 -7.94
N PHE A 62 15.40 16.82 -9.21
CA PHE A 62 16.56 17.53 -9.72
C PHE A 62 16.09 18.53 -10.76
N SER A 63 16.55 19.78 -10.65
CA SER A 63 16.12 20.87 -11.53
C SER A 63 16.48 20.58 -12.98
N VAL A 64 15.61 21.00 -13.91
CA VAL A 64 15.86 20.98 -15.36
C VAL A 64 17.17 21.72 -15.70
N SER A 65 17.56 22.72 -14.89
CA SER A 65 18.83 23.44 -15.00
C SER A 65 20.06 22.55 -14.79
N ALA A 66 19.97 21.50 -13.96
CA ALA A 66 21.04 20.52 -13.77
C ALA A 66 21.14 19.52 -14.94
N LEU A 67 20.04 19.29 -15.66
CA LEU A 67 19.97 18.41 -16.85
C LEU A 67 20.47 19.08 -18.13
N ALA A 68 20.30 20.40 -18.25
CA ALA A 68 20.72 21.17 -19.44
C ALA A 68 22.24 21.44 -19.50
N GLY A 69 23.02 21.01 -18.50
CA GLY A 69 24.46 21.26 -18.45
C GLY A 69 24.82 22.74 -18.19
N GLU A 70 23.85 23.57 -17.81
CA GLU A 70 24.02 25.00 -17.57
C GLU A 70 24.74 25.32 -16.24
N VAL A 71 25.05 24.29 -15.44
CA VAL A 71 25.81 24.42 -14.19
C VAL A 71 27.16 23.71 -14.33
N PRO A 72 28.29 24.43 -14.21
CA PRO A 72 29.61 23.81 -14.21
C PRO A 72 29.71 22.78 -13.07
N GLY A 73 29.87 21.49 -13.41
CA GLY A 73 29.92 20.38 -12.44
C GLY A 73 28.68 19.47 -12.41
N GLY A 74 27.61 19.80 -13.15
CA GLY A 74 26.42 18.95 -13.30
C GLY A 74 26.68 17.75 -14.22
N GLY A 75 27.32 16.70 -13.71
CA GLY A 75 27.60 15.50 -14.50
C GLY A 75 26.31 14.74 -14.86
N GLY A 76 26.11 14.45 -16.16
CA GLY A 76 25.02 13.63 -16.71
C GLY A 76 24.96 12.16 -16.23
N ARG A 77 25.56 11.83 -15.09
CA ARG A 77 25.52 10.53 -14.42
C ARG A 77 24.20 10.27 -13.69
N SER A 78 23.40 11.30 -13.41
CA SER A 78 22.06 11.16 -12.81
C SER A 78 21.06 10.46 -13.74
N GLY A 79 21.23 10.59 -15.06
CA GLY A 79 20.38 9.93 -16.06
C GLY A 79 20.51 8.40 -16.02
N GLN A 80 21.72 7.86 -15.78
CA GLN A 80 21.93 6.41 -15.68
C GLN A 80 21.42 5.83 -14.36
N ALA A 81 21.51 6.56 -13.26
CA ALA A 81 20.94 6.14 -11.97
C ALA A 81 19.40 6.17 -11.99
N MET A 82 18.81 7.17 -12.65
CA MET A 82 17.36 7.24 -12.86
C MET A 82 16.87 6.18 -13.86
N LEU A 83 17.56 6.01 -15.00
CA LEU A 83 17.28 4.91 -15.93
C LEU A 83 17.47 3.56 -15.25
N ALA A 84 18.48 3.38 -14.40
CA ALA A 84 18.65 2.15 -13.63
C ALA A 84 17.55 1.96 -12.58
N ALA A 85 17.10 3.03 -11.90
CA ALA A 85 15.96 2.95 -10.99
C ALA A 85 14.66 2.61 -11.74
N LEU A 86 14.43 3.19 -12.93
CA LEU A 86 13.27 2.90 -13.78
C LEU A 86 13.34 1.50 -14.41
N LEU A 87 14.53 1.06 -14.86
CA LEU A 87 14.76 -0.22 -15.54
C LEU A 87 14.91 -1.39 -14.56
N TYR A 88 15.41 -1.13 -13.35
CA TYR A 88 15.67 -2.12 -12.30
C TYR A 88 14.92 -1.80 -11.00
N HIS A 89 13.68 -1.32 -11.08
CA HIS A 89 12.74 -1.48 -9.96
C HIS A 89 12.04 -2.83 -10.13
N PRO A 90 12.60 -3.98 -9.69
CA PRO A 90 11.82 -5.20 -9.70
C PRO A 90 10.71 -5.01 -8.69
N GLN A 91 9.49 -4.78 -9.17
CA GLN A 91 8.33 -5.24 -8.44
C GLN A 91 8.57 -6.72 -8.16
N GLY A 92 9.01 -7.00 -6.94
CA GLY A 92 9.21 -8.37 -6.48
C GLY A 92 7.93 -9.16 -6.65
N GLN A 93 8.02 -10.49 -6.68
CA GLN A 93 6.84 -11.36 -6.79
C GLN A 93 5.72 -10.97 -5.81
N TRP A 94 6.09 -10.50 -4.61
CA TRP A 94 5.17 -9.93 -3.62
C TRP A 94 4.35 -8.73 -4.14
N HIS A 95 5.01 -7.74 -4.76
CA HIS A 95 4.34 -6.56 -5.33
C HIS A 95 3.37 -6.96 -6.44
N LYS A 96 3.79 -7.87 -7.32
CA LYS A 96 2.93 -8.39 -8.40
C LYS A 96 1.72 -9.12 -7.84
N ALA A 97 1.90 -9.97 -6.82
CA ALA A 97 0.81 -10.65 -6.14
C ALA A 97 -0.15 -9.65 -5.47
N CYS A 98 0.36 -8.63 -4.77
CA CYS A 98 -0.47 -7.57 -4.18
C CYS A 98 -1.24 -6.76 -5.24
N GLY A 99 -0.64 -6.46 -6.39
CA GLY A 99 -1.31 -5.84 -7.53
C GLY A 99 -2.46 -6.70 -8.05
N MET A 100 -2.21 -7.98 -8.31
CA MET A 100 -3.24 -8.94 -8.73
C MET A 100 -4.38 -9.07 -7.70
N LEU A 101 -4.07 -9.08 -6.41
CA LEU A 101 -5.08 -9.11 -5.36
C LEU A 101 -5.93 -7.84 -5.35
N LEU A 102 -5.31 -6.68 -5.64
CA LEU A 102 -6.00 -5.40 -5.70
C LEU A 102 -6.98 -5.37 -6.87
N ASP A 103 -6.57 -5.88 -8.02
CA ASP A 103 -7.41 -5.99 -9.22
C ASP A 103 -8.62 -6.91 -9.03
N GLN A 104 -8.50 -7.90 -8.14
CA GLN A 104 -9.58 -8.85 -7.81
C GLN A 104 -10.55 -8.32 -6.74
N GLN A 105 -10.25 -7.18 -6.12
CA GLN A 105 -11.18 -6.48 -5.23
C GLN A 105 -12.17 -5.64 -6.03
N PRO A 106 -13.46 -5.62 -5.67
CA PRO A 106 -14.38 -4.64 -6.25
C PRO A 106 -13.84 -3.22 -6.05
N LYS A 107 -13.78 -2.41 -7.11
CA LYS A 107 -13.13 -1.08 -7.10
C LYS A 107 -13.52 -0.23 -5.90
N ARG A 108 -14.82 -0.14 -5.59
CA ARG A 108 -15.34 0.62 -4.44
C ARG A 108 -14.88 0.07 -3.09
N GLN A 109 -14.71 -1.25 -2.96
CA GLN A 109 -14.17 -1.89 -1.76
C GLN A 109 -12.67 -1.62 -1.60
N ALA A 110 -11.90 -1.76 -2.68
CA ALA A 110 -10.49 -1.39 -2.72
C ALA A 110 -10.27 0.07 -2.31
N ALA A 111 -11.02 1.00 -2.91
CA ALA A 111 -10.91 2.43 -2.60
C ALA A 111 -11.24 2.74 -1.14
N ALA A 112 -12.32 2.15 -0.61
CA ALA A 112 -12.69 2.32 0.79
C ALA A 112 -11.58 1.86 1.74
N MET A 113 -10.98 0.70 1.43
CA MET A 113 -9.92 0.10 2.23
C MET A 113 -8.65 0.96 2.21
N LEU A 114 -8.22 1.40 1.03
CA LEU A 114 -6.99 2.15 0.84
C LEU A 114 -7.10 3.57 1.39
N ILE A 115 -8.22 4.29 1.19
CA ILE A 115 -8.43 5.61 1.81
C ILE A 115 -8.32 5.53 3.33
N GLN A 116 -8.95 4.52 3.94
CA GLN A 116 -8.90 4.33 5.38
C GLN A 116 -7.51 3.94 5.88
N ALA A 117 -6.77 3.15 5.11
CA ALA A 117 -5.43 2.73 5.46
C ALA A 117 -4.39 3.86 5.29
N ALA A 118 -4.56 4.73 4.28
CA ALA A 118 -3.69 5.87 4.04
C ALA A 118 -3.87 6.99 5.08
N ARG A 119 -5.01 7.04 5.77
CA ARG A 119 -5.34 8.09 6.74
C ARG A 119 -4.30 8.20 7.85
N ILE A 120 -3.73 9.40 8.00
CA ILE A 120 -2.89 9.81 9.11
C ILE A 120 -3.76 10.61 10.09
N ARG A 121 -3.71 10.28 11.39
CA ARG A 121 -4.42 11.07 12.40
C ARG A 121 -3.77 12.46 12.52
N PRO A 122 -4.54 13.56 12.62
CA PRO A 122 -4.04 14.94 12.64
C PRO A 122 -3.03 15.30 13.74
N GLU A 123 -2.80 14.40 14.69
CA GLU A 123 -1.97 14.59 15.88
C GLU A 123 -0.47 14.35 15.60
N LYS A 124 -0.11 13.93 14.37
CA LYS A 124 1.28 13.67 13.95
C LYS A 124 1.80 14.88 13.16
N MET A 125 2.98 15.42 13.51
CA MET A 125 3.58 16.61 12.87
C MET A 125 3.74 16.48 11.35
N GLY A 126 3.41 17.53 10.59
CA GLY A 126 3.62 17.65 9.13
C GLY A 126 2.40 18.19 8.36
N HIS A 127 2.55 18.44 7.05
CA HIS A 127 1.44 18.76 6.15
C HIS A 127 1.29 17.63 5.12
N SER A 128 0.22 16.84 5.24
CA SER A 128 -0.09 15.76 4.29
C SER A 128 -1.58 15.80 3.94
N ILE A 129 -1.93 15.53 2.68
CA ILE A 129 -3.33 15.40 2.25
C ILE A 129 -4.06 14.27 2.98
N TRP A 130 -3.30 13.28 3.48
CA TRP A 130 -3.78 12.13 4.23
C TRP A 130 -4.00 12.43 5.71
N MET A 131 -3.61 13.62 6.18
CA MET A 131 -3.85 14.09 7.53
C MET A 131 -5.29 14.59 7.66
N VAL A 132 -6.22 13.64 7.84
CA VAL A 132 -7.66 13.92 7.84
C VAL A 132 -8.38 13.19 8.97
N THR A 133 -9.43 13.84 9.48
CA THR A 133 -10.44 13.17 10.32
C THR A 133 -11.26 12.18 9.49
N ALA A 134 -12.03 11.31 10.16
CA ALA A 134 -12.91 10.38 9.46
C ALA A 134 -13.96 11.10 8.59
N ARG A 135 -14.50 12.22 9.09
CA ARG A 135 -15.43 13.07 8.36
C ARG A 135 -14.79 13.69 7.12
N GLN A 136 -13.59 14.26 7.29
CA GLN A 136 -12.83 14.86 6.20
C GLN A 136 -12.44 13.85 5.11
N MET A 137 -12.30 12.55 5.42
CA MET A 137 -12.11 11.53 4.37
C MET A 137 -13.29 11.48 3.40
N VAL A 138 -14.52 11.64 3.89
CA VAL A 138 -15.74 11.63 3.08
C VAL A 138 -15.90 12.96 2.35
N ASP A 139 -15.71 14.08 3.07
CA ASP A 139 -15.85 15.43 2.50
C ASP A 139 -14.83 15.68 1.37
N ARG A 140 -13.62 15.10 1.48
CA ARG A 140 -12.51 15.26 0.52
C ARG A 140 -12.25 14.01 -0.31
N GLN A 141 -13.18 13.06 -0.34
CA GLN A 141 -12.94 11.74 -0.94
C GLN A 141 -12.53 11.81 -2.40
N GLU A 142 -13.00 12.79 -3.18
CA GLU A 142 -12.59 12.94 -4.58
C GLU A 142 -11.08 13.19 -4.69
N VAL A 143 -10.54 14.12 -3.89
CA VAL A 143 -9.10 14.45 -3.88
C VAL A 143 -8.30 13.24 -3.41
N LEU A 144 -8.77 12.53 -2.40
CA LEU A 144 -8.08 11.35 -1.86
C LEU A 144 -8.12 10.15 -2.83
N LEU A 145 -9.27 9.88 -3.45
CA LEU A 145 -9.41 8.86 -4.50
C LEU A 145 -8.53 9.19 -5.70
N ARG A 146 -8.54 10.46 -6.12
CA ARG A 146 -7.68 10.94 -7.19
C ARG A 146 -6.23 10.80 -6.80
N ALA A 147 -5.85 11.00 -5.54
CA ALA A 147 -4.49 10.78 -5.03
C ALA A 147 -4.06 9.30 -5.00
N LEU A 148 -5.01 8.36 -5.00
CA LEU A 148 -4.78 6.92 -5.06
C LEU A 148 -4.95 6.30 -6.46
N GLY A 149 -5.29 7.07 -7.48
CA GLY A 149 -5.55 6.52 -8.83
C GLY A 149 -6.87 5.78 -8.95
N LEU A 150 -7.81 6.04 -8.04
CA LEU A 150 -9.08 5.31 -7.90
C LEU A 150 -10.29 6.25 -8.04
N ASN A 151 -10.17 7.40 -8.70
CA ASN A 151 -11.28 8.34 -8.87
C ASN A 151 -12.27 7.92 -9.96
N GLU A 152 -11.87 7.07 -10.91
CA GLU A 152 -12.71 6.72 -12.05
C GLU A 152 -13.65 5.54 -11.76
N GLY A 153 -14.95 5.74 -12.02
CA GLY A 153 -15.96 4.68 -11.91
C GLY A 153 -16.32 4.28 -10.47
N ILE A 154 -15.91 5.05 -9.47
CA ILE A 154 -16.22 4.77 -8.05
C ILE A 154 -17.33 5.69 -7.56
N ARG A 155 -18.47 5.11 -7.20
CA ARG A 155 -19.52 5.85 -6.49
C ARG A 155 -19.03 6.25 -5.11
N HIS A 156 -19.04 7.56 -4.86
CA HIS A 156 -18.68 8.18 -3.59
C HIS A 156 -19.45 7.58 -2.39
N PHE A 157 -18.83 7.65 -1.23
CA PHE A 157 -19.39 7.23 0.04
C PHE A 157 -20.25 8.36 0.61
N GLU A 158 -21.45 8.02 1.04
CA GLU A 158 -22.43 8.97 1.56
C GLU A 158 -22.17 9.34 3.02
N SER A 159 -21.44 8.49 3.74
CA SER A 159 -21.14 8.68 5.16
C SER A 159 -19.85 7.99 5.55
N VAL A 160 -19.34 8.36 6.75
CA VAL A 160 -18.18 7.71 7.37
C VAL A 160 -18.45 6.22 7.60
N GLU A 161 -19.67 5.88 8.01
CA GLU A 161 -20.08 4.50 8.23
C GLU A 161 -20.08 3.69 6.93
N ALA A 162 -20.63 4.25 5.84
CA ALA A 162 -20.63 3.60 4.53
C ALA A 162 -19.20 3.30 4.05
N LEU A 163 -18.28 4.26 4.24
CA LEU A 163 -16.85 4.08 3.97
C LEU A 163 -16.26 2.95 4.83
N GLN A 164 -16.46 2.99 6.15
CA GLN A 164 -15.92 2.01 7.10
C GLN A 164 -16.43 0.59 6.85
N VAL A 165 -17.74 0.41 6.68
CA VAL A 165 -18.35 -0.89 6.38
C VAL A 165 -17.81 -1.45 5.07
N THR A 166 -17.69 -0.60 4.04
CA THR A 166 -17.16 -1.02 2.73
C THR A 166 -15.70 -1.44 2.80
N GLY A 167 -14.86 -0.69 3.54
CA GLY A 167 -13.47 -1.07 3.78
C GLY A 167 -13.31 -2.32 4.64
N LYS A 168 -14.18 -2.52 5.64
CA LYS A 168 -14.20 -3.75 6.45
C LYS A 168 -14.53 -4.97 5.59
N ARG A 169 -15.47 -4.86 4.65
CA ARG A 169 -15.78 -5.94 3.68
C ARG A 169 -14.58 -6.28 2.80
N ALA A 170 -13.85 -5.27 2.31
CA ALA A 170 -12.64 -5.48 1.53
C ALA A 170 -11.56 -6.26 2.32
N ARG A 171 -11.30 -5.82 3.56
CA ARG A 171 -10.34 -6.49 4.47
C ARG A 171 -10.76 -7.93 4.77
N LYS A 172 -12.06 -8.15 5.04
CA LYS A 172 -12.61 -9.48 5.27
C LYS A 172 -12.42 -10.39 4.05
N ARG A 173 -12.63 -9.87 2.84
CA ARG A 173 -12.39 -10.62 1.60
C ARG A 173 -10.91 -11.02 1.47
N LEU A 174 -9.96 -10.12 1.73
CA LEU A 174 -8.53 -10.48 1.75
C LEU A 174 -8.21 -11.52 2.82
N TRP A 175 -8.84 -11.41 3.98
CA TRP A 175 -8.67 -12.36 5.08
C TRP A 175 -9.16 -13.76 4.70
N GLU A 176 -10.36 -13.88 4.11
CA GLU A 176 -10.93 -15.14 3.60
C GLU A 176 -10.09 -15.72 2.45
N TRP A 177 -9.47 -14.85 1.64
CA TRP A 177 -8.57 -15.29 0.58
C TRP A 177 -7.30 -15.96 1.10
N LEU A 178 -6.75 -15.45 2.20
CA LEU A 178 -5.57 -16.04 2.86
C LEU A 178 -5.88 -17.36 3.57
N GLU A 179 -7.15 -17.58 3.92
CA GLU A 179 -7.63 -18.86 4.43
C GLU A 179 -7.79 -19.91 3.31
N SER A 180 -8.01 -19.46 2.07
CA SER A 180 -8.19 -20.34 0.93
C SER A 180 -6.87 -20.97 0.47
N PRO A 181 -6.83 -22.29 0.16
CA PRO A 181 -5.64 -22.94 -0.38
C PRO A 181 -5.22 -22.43 -1.78
N ALA A 182 -6.05 -21.63 -2.45
CA ALA A 182 -5.80 -21.10 -3.79
C ALA A 182 -4.71 -20.02 -3.88
N PHE A 183 -4.27 -19.43 -2.76
CA PHE A 183 -3.30 -18.33 -2.76
C PHE A 183 -1.88 -18.72 -3.23
N VAL A 184 -1.51 -20.02 -3.17
CA VAL A 184 -0.14 -20.49 -3.43
C VAL A 184 0.21 -20.56 -4.93
N ALA A 185 -0.76 -20.36 -5.83
CA ALA A 185 -0.56 -20.45 -7.27
C ALA A 185 -0.16 -19.12 -7.95
N VAL A 186 0.12 -18.06 -7.16
CA VAL A 186 0.50 -16.72 -7.66
C VAL A 186 1.98 -16.43 -7.41
#